data_AF-A0A1Q7IQZ1-F1
#
_entry.id   AF-A0A1Q7IQZ1-F1
#
_cell.length_a   1.000
_cell.length_b   1.000
_cell.length_c   1.000
_cell.angle_alpha   90.00
_cell.angle_beta   90.00
_cell.angle_gamma   90.00
#
_symmetry.space_group_name_H-M   'P 1'
#
loop_
_entity.id
_entity.type
_entity.pdbx_description
1 polymer ?
#
loop_
_entity_poly.entity_id
_entity_poly.type
_entity_poly.pdbx_seq_one_letter_code
_entity_poly.pdbx_strand_id
1 'polypeptide(L)'
;MLPTPAPPFHRPGWIYEEKYDGWRLIAYKRGDTVRLLSRNGIDFTGRFRELAAAIALLPTSTLILDGEVTVFDEHLLSRRDWLRRPDPARSED
;
A
#
# COMPACT_ATOMS: atom_id res chain seq x y z
N MET A 1 -8.78 9.55 5.74
CA MET A 1 -10.08 8.84 5.66
C MET A 1 -10.02 7.58 6.52
N LEU A 2 -11.09 7.20 7.22
CA LEU A 2 -11.16 5.94 7.99
C LEU A 2 -12.49 5.24 7.67
N PRO A 3 -12.53 3.89 7.61
CA PRO A 3 -13.76 3.17 7.35
C PRO A 3 -14.66 3.17 8.61
N THR A 4 -15.97 3.18 8.38
CA THR A 4 -16.98 2.94 9.42
C THR A 4 -17.41 1.48 9.37
N PRO A 5 -17.32 0.71 10.47
CA PRO A 5 -17.83 -0.65 10.52
C PRO A 5 -19.33 -0.70 10.18
N ALA A 6 -19.73 -1.67 9.37
CA ALA A 6 -21.11 -1.91 8.99
C ALA A 6 -21.34 -3.42 8.79
N PRO A 7 -22.57 -3.93 9.00
CA PRO A 7 -22.92 -5.28 8.55
C PRO A 7 -22.81 -5.39 7.02
N PRO A 8 -22.65 -6.59 6.45
CA PRO A 8 -22.61 -6.78 5.01
C PRO A 8 -23.85 -6.18 4.31
N PHE A 9 -23.64 -5.46 3.20
CA PHE A 9 -24.72 -4.83 2.45
C PHE A 9 -24.45 -4.82 0.95
N HIS A 10 -25.51 -4.83 0.15
CA HIS A 10 -25.45 -4.59 -1.30
C HIS A 10 -26.54 -3.61 -1.74
N ARG A 11 -26.15 -2.46 -2.31
CA ARG A 11 -27.11 -1.45 -2.81
C ARG A 11 -26.48 -0.50 -3.84
N PRO A 12 -27.29 0.13 -4.71
CA PRO A 12 -26.81 1.11 -5.68
C PRO A 12 -26.03 2.27 -5.04
N GLY A 13 -25.06 2.81 -5.78
CA GLY A 13 -24.23 3.94 -5.35
C GLY A 13 -22.99 3.58 -4.52
N TRP A 14 -22.64 2.30 -4.43
CA TRP A 14 -21.45 1.81 -3.72
C TRP A 14 -20.47 1.12 -4.68
N ILE A 15 -19.18 1.35 -4.45
CA ILE A 15 -18.07 0.60 -5.03
C ILE A 15 -17.48 -0.26 -3.91
N TYR A 16 -17.10 -1.49 -4.25
CA TYR A 16 -16.51 -2.44 -3.33
C TYR A 16 -15.04 -2.64 -3.69
N GLU A 17 -14.17 -2.47 -2.70
CA GLU A 17 -12.74 -2.73 -2.81
C GLU A 17 -12.36 -3.86 -1.86
N GLU A 18 -11.45 -4.73 -2.30
CA GLU A 18 -10.91 -5.80 -1.46
C GLU A 18 -10.16 -5.20 -0.27
N LYS A 19 -10.35 -5.79 0.92
CA LYS A 19 -9.66 -5.31 2.12
C LYS A 19 -8.33 -6.02 2.26
N TYR A 20 -7.23 -5.29 2.02
CA TYR A 20 -5.89 -5.80 2.29
C TYR A 20 -5.43 -5.53 3.74
N ASP A 21 -4.71 -6.49 4.33
CA ASP A 21 -3.98 -6.30 5.59
C ASP A 21 -2.51 -5.96 5.31
N GLY A 22 -2.15 -4.68 5.44
CA GLY A 22 -0.81 -4.19 5.12
C GLY A 22 -0.39 -2.96 5.91
N TRP A 23 0.43 -2.12 5.28
CA TRP A 23 0.80 -0.79 5.78
C TRP A 23 0.23 0.28 4.87
N ARG A 24 -0.72 1.05 5.38
CA ARG A 24 -1.20 2.25 4.70
C ARG A 24 -0.11 3.29 4.53
N LEU A 25 0.19 3.64 3.28
CA LEU A 25 1.11 4.72 2.91
C LEU A 25 0.41 5.69 1.95
N ILE A 26 0.79 6.96 2.07
CA ILE A 26 0.45 8.01 1.11
C ILE A 26 1.68 8.26 0.24
N ALA A 27 1.55 8.10 -1.07
CA ALA A 27 2.57 8.47 -2.03
C ALA A 27 2.39 9.92 -2.48
N TYR A 28 3.44 10.72 -2.34
CA TYR A 28 3.51 12.08 -2.85
C TYR A 28 4.48 12.12 -4.02
N LYS A 29 3.98 12.35 -5.23
CA LYS A 29 4.78 12.49 -6.44
C LYS A 29 4.89 13.95 -6.87
N ARG A 30 6.09 14.37 -7.24
CA ARG A 30 6.38 15.63 -7.92
C ARG A 30 7.53 15.43 -8.93
N GLY A 31 7.22 15.53 -10.21
CA GLY A 31 8.13 15.10 -11.29
C GLY A 31 8.49 13.63 -11.11
N ASP A 32 9.78 13.33 -11.13
CA ASP A 32 10.32 11.98 -10.93
C ASP A 32 10.56 11.62 -9.46
N THR A 33 10.26 12.54 -8.54
CA THR A 33 10.46 12.33 -7.10
C THR A 33 9.17 11.82 -6.46
N VAL A 34 9.28 10.69 -5.75
CA VAL A 34 8.19 10.10 -4.96
C VAL A 34 8.61 9.98 -3.49
N ARG A 35 7.72 10.36 -2.56
CA ARG A 35 7.85 10.06 -1.13
C ARG A 35 6.70 9.19 -0.66
N LEU A 36 7.01 8.15 0.12
CA LEU A 36 6.03 7.23 0.70
C LEU A 36 5.94 7.46 2.20
N LEU A 37 4.85 8.09 2.66
CA LEU A 37 4.68 8.45 4.08
C LEU A 37 3.58 7.62 4.72
N SER A 38 3.82 7.09 5.91
CA SER A 38 2.77 6.45 6.71
C SER A 38 1.78 7.48 7.26
N ARG A 39 0.67 6.99 7.84
CA ARG A 39 -0.31 7.82 8.55
C ARG A 39 0.30 8.73 9.63
N ASN A 40 1.37 8.29 10.29
CA ASN A 40 2.07 9.07 11.32
C ASN A 40 3.29 9.84 10.78
N GLY A 41 3.42 9.97 9.45
CA GLY A 41 4.44 10.79 8.81
C GLY A 41 5.84 10.18 8.74
N ILE A 42 5.98 8.88 9.02
CA ILE A 42 7.27 8.18 8.87
C ILE A 42 7.54 7.97 7.39
N ASP A 43 8.75 8.31 6.95
CA ASP A 43 9.19 8.16 5.58
C ASP A 43 9.69 6.73 5.32
N PHE A 44 8.98 6.01 4.46
CA PHE A 44 9.28 4.64 4.05
C PHE A 44 9.84 4.55 2.62
N THR A 45 10.16 5.67 1.99
CA THR A 45 10.64 5.72 0.59
C THR A 45 11.88 4.84 0.39
N GLY A 46 12.84 4.88 1.32
CA GLY A 46 14.04 4.06 1.25
C GLY A 46 13.76 2.56 1.38
N ARG A 47 12.78 2.17 2.21
CA ARG A 47 12.39 0.76 2.39
C ARG A 47 11.69 0.21 1.15
N PHE A 48 10.81 0.99 0.54
CA PHE A 48 10.03 0.59 -0.63
C PHE A 48 10.48 1.34 -1.90
N ARG A 49 11.79 1.35 -2.16
CA ARG A 49 12.40 2.06 -3.29
C ARG A 49 11.81 1.65 -4.65
N GLU A 50 11.51 0.37 -4.82
CA GLU A 50 10.97 -0.19 -6.06
C GLU A 50 9.53 0.28 -6.30
N LEU A 51 8.74 0.37 -5.24
CA LEU A 51 7.40 0.96 -5.29
C LEU A 51 7.46 2.45 -5.62
N ALA A 52 8.37 3.19 -5.00
CA ALA A 52 8.56 4.61 -5.30
C ALA A 52 8.96 4.83 -6.76
N ALA A 53 9.88 4.01 -7.30
CA ALA A 53 10.28 4.04 -8.70
C ALA A 53 9.11 3.72 -9.66
N ALA A 54 8.32 2.69 -9.35
CA ALA A 54 7.14 2.35 -10.16
C ALA A 54 6.11 3.49 -10.20
N ILE A 55 5.85 4.15 -9.06
CA ILE A 55 4.94 5.31 -8.99
C ILE A 55 5.50 6.50 -9.77
N ALA A 56 6.82 6.69 -9.77
CA ALA A 56 7.48 7.75 -10.54
C ALA A 56 7.21 7.65 -12.05
N LEU A 57 7.05 6.43 -12.57
CA LEU A 57 6.77 6.17 -13.99
C LEU A 57 5.33 6.48 -14.42
N LEU A 58 4.40 6.72 -13.49
CA LEU A 58 3.02 7.06 -13.84
C LEU A 58 2.97 8.34 -14.72
N PRO A 59 2.09 8.43 -15.74
CA PRO A 59 2.09 9.52 -16.72
C PRO A 59 1.45 10.83 -16.18
N THR A 60 1.83 11.24 -14.97
CA THR A 60 1.37 12.45 -14.29
C THR A 60 2.53 13.15 -13.59
N SER A 61 2.60 14.48 -13.67
CA SER A 61 3.69 15.27 -13.07
C SER A 61 3.54 15.44 -11.56
N THR A 62 2.31 15.47 -11.04
CA THR A 62 2.01 15.56 -9.62
C THR A 62 0.87 14.63 -9.27
N LEU A 63 1.01 13.91 -8.17
CA LEU A 63 0.03 12.91 -7.76
C LEU A 63 0.11 12.68 -6.24
N ILE A 64 -1.05 12.50 -5.61
CA ILE A 64 -1.16 11.95 -4.26
C ILE A 64 -1.95 10.65 -4.37
N LEU A 65 -1.35 9.53 -3.95
CA LEU A 65 -2.02 8.22 -3.89
C LEU A 65 -2.14 7.78 -2.44
N ASP A 66 -3.33 7.32 -2.05
CA ASP A 66 -3.57 6.64 -0.78
C ASP A 66 -3.75 5.15 -1.06
N GLY A 67 -2.93 4.31 -0.45
CA GLY A 67 -2.96 2.87 -0.71
C GLY A 67 -2.35 2.04 0.40
N GLU A 68 -2.51 0.74 0.28
CA GLU A 68 -1.98 -0.25 1.22
C GLU A 68 -0.80 -0.98 0.57
N VAL A 69 0.38 -0.92 1.20
CA VAL A 69 1.50 -1.80 0.82
C VAL A 69 1.27 -3.14 1.50
N THR A 70 1.24 -4.22 0.70
CA THR A 70 0.84 -5.55 1.15
C THR A 70 1.73 -6.62 0.53
N VAL A 71 1.94 -7.71 1.28
CA VAL A 71 2.57 -8.94 0.80
C VAL A 71 1.52 -10.05 0.88
N PHE A 72 1.49 -10.92 -0.13
CA PHE A 72 0.58 -12.05 -0.22
C PHE A 72 1.33 -13.37 -0.03
N ASP A 73 0.65 -14.35 0.58
CA ASP A 73 1.10 -15.74 0.56
C ASP A 73 0.72 -16.45 -0.76
N GLU A 74 1.04 -17.74 -0.84
CA GLU A 74 0.69 -18.62 -1.97
C GLU A 74 -0.82 -18.80 -2.21
N HIS A 75 -1.65 -18.47 -1.22
CA HIS A 75 -3.10 -18.50 -1.31
C HIS A 75 -3.71 -17.12 -1.58
N LEU A 76 -2.88 -16.12 -1.92
CA LEU A 76 -3.28 -14.72 -2.16
C LEU A 76 -3.92 -14.04 -0.94
N LEU A 77 -3.62 -14.53 0.26
CA LEU A 77 -4.05 -13.89 1.50
C LEU A 77 -2.98 -12.89 1.95
N SER A 78 -3.40 -11.66 2.26
CA SER A 78 -2.49 -10.62 2.73
C SER A 78 -1.89 -10.98 4.10
N ARG A 79 -0.57 -10.83 4.23
CA ARG A 79 0.22 -11.13 5.44
C ARG A 79 0.93 -9.88 5.96
N ARG A 80 0.23 -9.08 6.76
CA ARG A 80 0.76 -7.81 7.31
C ARG A 80 2.09 -7.97 8.07
N ASP A 81 2.25 -9.06 8.81
CA ASP A 81 3.45 -9.26 9.63
C ASP A 81 4.71 -9.50 8.79
N TRP A 82 4.56 -9.94 7.55
CA TRP A 82 5.66 -10.16 6.62
C TRP A 82 6.32 -8.85 6.15
N LEU A 83 5.60 -7.73 6.25
CA LEU A 83 6.17 -6.39 6.00
C LEU A 83 7.19 -5.97 7.05
N ARG A 84 7.17 -6.55 8.26
CA ARG A 84 8.17 -6.28 9.32
C ARG A 84 9.37 -7.21 9.22
N ARG A 85 9.09 -8.50 9.04
CA ARG A 85 10.07 -9.59 8.96
C ARG A 85 9.70 -10.42 7.74
N PRO A 86 10.60 -10.59 6.76
CA PRO A 86 10.32 -11.44 5.60
C PRO A 86 9.82 -12.81 6.03
N ASP A 87 9.07 -13.48 5.15
CA ASP A 87 8.60 -14.84 5.38
C ASP A 87 9.78 -15.73 5.84
N PRO A 88 9.74 -16.31 7.05
CA PRO A 88 10.84 -17.13 7.55
C PRO A 88 11.11 -18.38 6.68
N ALA A 89 10.15 -18.82 5.85
CA ALA A 89 10.33 -19.90 4.89
C ALA A 89 10.97 -19.44 3.56
N ARG A 90 10.97 -18.13 3.27
CA ARG A 90 11.71 -17.49 2.18
C ARG A 90 12.86 -16.69 2.78
N SER A 91 13.82 -17.38 3.42
CA SER A 91 15.13 -16.78 3.64
C SER A 91 15.76 -16.54 2.28
N GLU A 92 16.05 -15.28 1.95
CA GLU A 92 16.77 -14.89 0.74
C GLU A 92 18.17 -15.54 0.74
N ASP A 93 18.51 -16.19 -0.37
CA ASP A 93 19.91 -16.40 -0.81
C ASP A 93 20.58 -15.03 -1.09
#